data_AF-A0A846E3I2-F1
#
_entry.id   AF-A0A846E3I2-F1
#
_cell.length_a   1.000
_cell.length_b   1.000
_cell.length_c   1.000
_cell.angle_alpha   90.00
_cell.angle_beta   90.00
_cell.angle_gamma   90.00
#
_symmetry.space_group_name_H-M   'P 1'
#
loop_
_entity.id
_entity.type
_entity.pdbx_description
1 polymer ?
#
loop_
_entity_poly.entity_id
_entity_poly.type
_entity_poly.pdbx_seq_one_letter_code
_entity_poly.pdbx_strand_id
1 'polypeptide(L)'
;SAELDKFLDEQLKCQEAWRKALKINKDKTALAYDFFQFCDRLSLILCNRNLPAGERYLEIFTNSEGTRYDVLQRQDEKVIVQPWPFGEDSFTVNVEAQYLKQVTFKNNAELNEALKNAPVRALEWTFVKPQ
;
A
#
# COMPACT_ATOMS: atom_id res chain seq x y z
N SER A 1 -13.19 -26.76 9.94
CA SER A 1 -13.46 -27.92 9.06
C SER A 1 -12.17 -28.68 8.97
N ALA A 2 -12.17 -30.01 9.09
CA ALA A 2 -10.93 -30.80 9.11
C ALA A 2 -10.04 -30.55 7.87
N GLU A 3 -10.65 -30.24 6.73
CA GLU A 3 -9.93 -29.87 5.50
C GLU A 3 -9.21 -28.53 5.63
N LEU A 4 -9.87 -27.52 6.23
CA LEU A 4 -9.27 -26.22 6.49
C LEU A 4 -8.11 -26.35 7.49
N ASP A 5 -8.30 -27.12 8.54
CA ASP A 5 -7.27 -27.31 9.58
C ASP A 5 -6.02 -27.97 8.98
N LYS A 6 -6.21 -29.00 8.14
CA LYS A 6 -5.12 -29.65 7.41
C LYS A 6 -4.38 -28.68 6.48
N PHE A 7 -5.13 -27.85 5.74
CA PHE A 7 -4.53 -26.84 4.88
C PHE A 7 -3.68 -25.83 5.67
N LEU A 8 -4.19 -25.36 6.83
CA LEU A 8 -3.46 -24.43 7.69
C LEU A 8 -2.18 -25.05 8.26
N ASP A 9 -2.21 -26.32 8.66
CA ASP A 9 -1.04 -27.07 9.11
C ASP A 9 0.02 -27.22 8.00
N GLU A 10 -0.41 -27.47 6.77
CA GLU A 10 0.48 -27.49 5.60
C GLU A 10 1.13 -26.13 5.36
N GLN A 11 0.38 -25.02 5.50
CA GLN A 11 0.94 -23.67 5.37
C GLN A 11 1.99 -23.38 6.44
N LEU A 12 1.78 -23.79 7.69
CA LEU A 12 2.76 -23.61 8.77
C LEU A 12 4.09 -24.33 8.47
N LYS A 13 4.01 -25.57 7.96
CA LYS A 13 5.19 -26.35 7.56
C LYS A 13 5.94 -25.69 6.40
N CYS A 14 5.22 -25.20 5.39
CA CYS A 14 5.80 -24.47 4.26
C CYS A 14 6.53 -23.20 4.72
N GLN A 15 5.91 -22.40 5.60
CA GLN A 15 6.54 -21.19 6.15
C GLN A 15 7.83 -21.49 6.92
N GLU A 16 7.88 -22.58 7.68
CA GLU A 16 9.11 -23.01 8.36
C GLU A 16 10.20 -23.42 7.35
N ALA A 17 9.85 -24.24 6.37
CA ALA A 17 10.78 -24.70 5.33
C ALA A 17 11.37 -23.52 4.55
N TRP A 18 10.55 -22.55 4.13
CA TRP A 18 11.01 -21.36 3.40
C TRP A 18 11.90 -20.46 4.25
N ARG A 19 11.54 -20.19 5.52
CA ARG A 19 12.38 -19.41 6.43
C ARG A 19 13.76 -20.05 6.61
N LYS A 20 13.82 -21.37 6.76
CA LYS A 20 15.08 -22.12 6.86
C LYS A 20 15.91 -22.01 5.58
N ALA A 21 15.28 -22.17 4.42
CA ALA A 21 15.95 -22.06 3.11
C ALA A 21 16.51 -20.64 2.87
N LEU A 22 15.76 -19.61 3.27
CA LEU A 22 16.15 -18.20 3.13
C LEU A 22 17.06 -17.70 4.25
N LYS A 23 17.29 -18.50 5.30
CA LYS A 23 18.06 -18.12 6.51
C LYS A 23 17.50 -16.87 7.22
N ILE A 24 16.18 -16.72 7.24
CA ILE A 24 15.49 -15.61 7.89
C ILE A 24 14.78 -16.14 9.14
N ASN A 25 14.90 -15.44 10.27
CA ASN A 25 14.19 -15.81 11.49
C ASN A 25 12.74 -15.34 11.45
N LYS A 26 11.91 -15.83 12.38
CA LYS A 26 10.48 -15.49 12.42
C LYS A 26 10.23 -13.98 12.55
N ASP A 27 11.02 -13.31 13.38
CA ASP A 27 10.82 -11.90 13.71
C ASP A 27 11.12 -10.99 12.51
N LYS A 28 12.21 -11.27 11.78
CA LYS A 28 12.52 -10.56 10.52
C LYS A 28 11.46 -10.82 9.45
N THR A 29 10.90 -12.03 9.39
CA THR A 29 9.78 -12.32 8.49
C THR A 29 8.55 -11.48 8.87
N ALA A 30 8.21 -11.39 10.15
CA ALA A 30 7.08 -10.57 10.62
C ALA A 30 7.27 -9.09 10.28
N LEU A 31 8.45 -8.52 10.55
CA LEU A 31 8.77 -7.13 10.19
C LEU A 31 8.67 -6.87 8.68
N ALA A 32 9.12 -7.82 7.85
CA ALA A 32 8.99 -7.69 6.40
C ALA A 32 7.52 -7.72 5.94
N TYR A 33 6.68 -8.54 6.57
CA TYR A 33 5.24 -8.54 6.31
C TYR A 33 4.56 -7.26 6.77
N ASP A 34 4.92 -6.73 7.95
CA ASP A 34 4.41 -5.45 8.45
C ASP A 34 4.73 -4.31 7.48
N PHE A 35 5.97 -4.27 6.96
CA PHE A 35 6.37 -3.28 5.96
C PHE A 35 5.61 -3.44 4.64
N PHE A 36 5.41 -4.67 4.17
CA PHE A 36 4.62 -4.95 2.97
C PHE A 36 3.16 -4.49 3.15
N GLN A 37 2.55 -4.80 4.30
CA GLN A 37 1.18 -4.39 4.60
C GLN A 37 1.03 -2.88 4.72
N PHE A 38 2.01 -2.20 5.30
CA PHE A 38 2.09 -0.74 5.30
C PHE A 38 2.10 -0.20 3.86
N CYS A 39 2.95 -0.73 2.98
CA CYS A 39 3.04 -0.28 1.59
C CYS A 39 1.76 -0.52 0.81
N ASP A 40 1.15 -1.71 0.94
CA ASP A 40 -0.11 -2.07 0.30
C ASP A 40 -1.23 -1.08 0.68
N ARG A 41 -1.44 -0.88 1.99
CA ARG A 41 -2.47 0.04 2.48
C ARG A 41 -2.21 1.50 2.11
N LEU A 42 -0.97 1.97 2.22
CA LEU A 42 -0.62 3.34 1.82
C LEU A 42 -0.87 3.54 0.33
N SER A 43 -0.49 2.59 -0.52
CA SER A 43 -0.72 2.67 -1.97
C SER A 43 -2.22 2.75 -2.31
N LEU A 44 -3.07 2.00 -1.61
CA LEU A 44 -4.52 2.09 -1.77
C LEU A 44 -5.08 3.44 -1.33
N ILE A 45 -4.59 4.01 -0.22
CA ILE A 45 -5.00 5.35 0.22
C ILE A 45 -4.68 6.39 -0.86
N LEU A 46 -3.46 6.37 -1.41
CA LEU A 46 -3.01 7.31 -2.43
C LEU A 46 -3.80 7.12 -3.74
N CYS A 47 -3.84 5.90 -4.27
CA CYS A 47 -4.46 5.60 -5.56
C CYS A 47 -5.99 5.78 -5.55
N ASN A 48 -6.65 5.55 -4.41
CA ASN A 48 -8.08 5.82 -4.25
C ASN A 48 -8.38 7.28 -3.86
N ARG A 49 -7.35 8.14 -3.74
CA ARG A 49 -7.49 9.57 -3.38
C ARG A 49 -8.17 9.78 -2.04
N ASN A 50 -7.84 8.93 -1.06
CA ASN A 50 -8.44 8.92 0.27
C ASN A 50 -7.67 9.76 1.30
N LEU A 51 -6.65 10.54 0.87
CA LEU A 51 -5.97 11.48 1.78
C LEU A 51 -6.99 12.50 2.30
N PRO A 52 -7.14 12.63 3.63
CA PRO A 52 -8.20 13.46 4.19
C PRO A 52 -7.86 14.95 4.05
N ALA A 53 -8.86 15.76 3.71
CA ALA A 53 -8.74 17.20 3.75
C ALA A 53 -8.58 17.72 5.19
N GLY A 54 -7.95 18.89 5.32
CA GLY A 54 -7.82 19.62 6.58
C GLY A 54 -6.74 19.07 7.51
N GLU A 55 -5.64 18.53 6.97
CA GLU A 55 -4.49 18.03 7.73
C GLU A 55 -4.85 16.98 8.81
N ARG A 56 -5.88 16.17 8.53
CA ARG A 56 -6.32 15.11 9.45
C ARG A 56 -5.44 13.88 9.27
N TYR A 57 -5.22 13.17 10.37
CA TYR A 57 -4.55 11.87 10.33
C TYR A 57 -5.54 10.78 9.88
N LEU A 58 -5.06 9.91 9.00
CA LEU A 58 -5.72 8.67 8.60
C LEU A 58 -4.80 7.50 8.93
N GLU A 59 -5.33 6.49 9.64
CA GLU A 59 -4.55 5.30 9.93
C GLU A 59 -4.21 4.53 8.66
N ILE A 60 -2.92 4.24 8.48
CA ILE A 60 -2.43 3.30 7.48
C ILE A 60 -2.53 1.89 8.07
N PHE A 61 -1.83 1.66 9.19
CA PHE A 61 -1.60 0.33 9.74
C PHE A 61 -1.06 0.40 11.17
N THR A 62 -1.28 -0.65 11.96
CA THR A 62 -0.64 -0.87 13.26
C THR A 62 0.17 -2.16 13.20
N ASN A 63 1.48 -2.06 13.41
CA ASN A 63 2.41 -3.18 13.26
C ASN A 63 2.28 -4.24 14.36
N SER A 64 2.98 -5.36 14.18
CA SER A 64 2.96 -6.49 15.13
C SER A 64 3.49 -6.13 16.52
N GLU A 65 4.24 -5.03 16.64
CA GLU A 65 4.73 -4.47 17.90
C GLU A 65 3.77 -3.43 18.53
N GLY A 66 2.64 -3.14 17.88
CA GLY A 66 1.64 -2.17 18.35
C GLY A 66 1.93 -0.71 17.96
N THR A 67 2.94 -0.45 17.14
CA THR A 67 3.23 0.89 16.61
C THR A 67 2.24 1.22 15.49
N ARG A 68 1.44 2.25 15.71
CA ARG A 68 0.50 2.78 14.74
C ARG A 68 1.18 3.78 13.80
N TYR A 69 0.88 3.65 12.52
CA TYR A 69 1.32 4.55 11.45
C TYR A 69 0.12 5.26 10.84
N ASP A 70 0.17 6.60 10.82
CA ASP A 70 -0.84 7.46 10.23
C ASP A 70 -0.25 8.26 9.06
N VAL A 71 -1.09 8.60 8.07
CA VAL A 71 -0.77 9.52 6.97
C VAL A 71 -1.62 10.78 7.08
N LEU A 72 -1.07 11.92 6.71
CA LEU A 72 -1.81 13.17 6.52
C LEU A 72 -1.31 13.90 5.26
N GLN A 73 -2.17 14.73 4.68
CA GLN A 73 -1.78 15.70 3.66
C GLN A 73 -1.91 17.11 4.22
N ARG A 74 -0.84 17.88 4.11
CA ARG A 74 -0.76 19.27 4.53
C ARG A 74 -1.45 20.21 3.53
N GLN A 75 -1.67 21.45 3.95
CA GLN A 75 -2.20 22.50 3.08
C GLN A 75 -1.29 22.83 1.89
N ASP A 76 0.02 22.58 2.00
CA ASP A 76 1.02 22.73 0.93
C ASP A 76 1.12 21.47 0.03
N GLU A 77 0.12 20.59 0.11
CA GLU A 77 -0.02 19.32 -0.61
C GLU A 77 1.05 18.26 -0.27
N LYS A 78 1.97 18.54 0.65
CA LYS A 78 2.97 17.57 1.11
C LYS A 78 2.35 16.48 1.98
N VAL A 79 2.86 15.27 1.83
CA VAL A 79 2.38 14.09 2.57
C VAL A 79 3.35 13.78 3.69
N ILE A 80 2.80 13.52 4.88
CA ILE A 80 3.57 13.11 6.05
C ILE A 80 3.08 11.75 6.51
N VAL A 81 4.02 10.88 6.89
CA VAL A 81 3.73 9.64 7.61
C VAL A 81 4.31 9.75 9.02
N GLN A 82 3.54 9.35 10.03
CA GLN A 82 3.97 9.37 11.42
C GLN A 82 3.72 8.02 12.11
N PRO A 83 4.74 7.42 12.77
CA PRO A 83 6.14 7.86 12.78
C PRO A 83 6.79 7.75 11.39
N TRP A 84 7.81 8.58 11.12
CA TRP A 84 8.48 8.63 9.81
C TRP A 84 9.29 7.34 9.56
N PRO A 85 8.89 6.47 8.62
CA PRO A 85 9.54 5.16 8.42
C PRO A 85 10.67 5.20 7.39
N PHE A 86 10.92 6.34 6.75
CA PHE A 86 11.81 6.44 5.60
C PHE A 86 13.20 6.93 6.00
N GLY A 87 14.22 6.46 5.28
CA GLY A 87 15.61 6.89 5.49
C GLY A 87 15.87 8.32 5.02
N GLU A 88 15.23 8.72 3.92
CA GLU A 88 15.35 10.07 3.34
C GLU A 88 14.42 11.06 4.06
N ASP A 89 14.83 12.32 4.12
CA ASP A 89 14.01 13.39 4.71
C ASP A 89 12.88 13.85 3.76
N SER A 90 13.03 13.61 2.45
CA SER A 90 11.97 13.85 1.47
C SER A 90 12.17 13.03 0.21
N PHE A 91 11.07 12.61 -0.40
CA PHE A 91 11.07 11.93 -1.69
C PHE A 91 9.72 12.13 -2.39
N THR A 92 9.69 11.90 -3.69
CA THR A 92 8.46 11.94 -4.49
C THR A 92 8.19 10.57 -5.06
N VAL A 93 6.94 10.11 -4.97
CA VAL A 93 6.44 8.92 -5.67
C VAL A 93 5.41 9.33 -6.70
N ASN A 94 5.39 8.63 -7.83
CA ASN A 94 4.40 8.84 -8.87
C ASN A 94 3.89 7.52 -9.46
N VAL A 95 2.68 7.56 -9.99
CA VAL A 95 2.06 6.47 -10.76
C VAL A 95 1.31 7.04 -11.96
N GLU A 96 1.25 6.27 -13.04
CA GLU A 96 0.44 6.60 -14.20
C GLU A 96 -1.02 6.15 -13.98
N ALA A 97 -1.96 6.99 -14.39
CA ALA A 97 -3.39 6.73 -14.30
C ALA A 97 -4.12 7.15 -15.57
N GLN A 98 -5.20 6.43 -15.88
CA GLN A 98 -6.11 6.74 -16.98
C GLN A 98 -7.52 6.92 -16.42
N TYR A 99 -8.18 8.01 -16.82
CA TYR A 99 -9.54 8.31 -16.38
C TYR A 99 -10.53 8.08 -17.53
N LEU A 100 -11.44 7.14 -17.33
CA LEU A 100 -12.58 6.92 -18.21
C LEU A 100 -13.77 7.73 -17.71
N LYS A 101 -14.37 8.55 -18.59
CA LYS A 101 -15.61 9.27 -18.28
C LYS A 101 -16.84 8.37 -18.36
N GLN A 102 -16.73 7.25 -19.07
CA GLN A 102 -17.79 6.28 -19.29
C GLN A 102 -17.95 5.42 -18.03
N VAL A 103 -19.17 5.36 -17.49
CA VAL A 103 -19.48 4.58 -16.29
C VAL A 103 -19.79 3.13 -16.61
N THR A 104 -20.31 2.87 -17.82
CA THR A 104 -20.74 1.53 -18.26
C THR A 104 -20.15 1.20 -19.62
N PHE A 105 -19.85 -0.08 -19.82
CA PHE A 105 -19.32 -0.62 -21.07
C PHE A 105 -20.21 -1.79 -21.49
N LYS A 106 -20.45 -1.93 -22.79
CA LYS A 106 -21.23 -3.02 -23.38
C LYS A 106 -20.52 -4.37 -23.22
N ASN A 107 -19.18 -4.36 -23.32
CA ASN A 107 -18.34 -5.55 -23.22
C ASN A 107 -16.88 -5.18 -22.91
N ASN A 108 -16.05 -6.21 -22.68
CA ASN A 108 -14.63 -6.02 -22.38
C ASN A 108 -13.83 -5.42 -23.54
N ALA A 109 -14.25 -5.61 -24.80
CA ALA A 109 -13.54 -5.05 -25.95
C ALA A 109 -13.64 -3.51 -25.97
N GLU A 110 -14.84 -2.98 -25.70
CA GLU A 110 -15.08 -1.54 -25.58
C GLU A 110 -14.30 -0.94 -24.40
N LEU A 111 -14.28 -1.61 -23.23
CA LEU A 111 -13.48 -1.17 -22.08
C LEU A 111 -11.99 -1.10 -22.43
N ASN A 112 -11.45 -2.13 -23.07
CA ASN A 112 -10.04 -2.19 -23.45
C ASN A 112 -9.67 -1.10 -24.47
N GLU A 113 -10.54 -0.82 -25.44
CA GLU A 113 -10.34 0.27 -26.40
C GLU A 113 -10.37 1.63 -25.70
N ALA A 114 -11.33 1.83 -24.79
CA ALA A 114 -11.43 3.06 -24.01
C ALA A 114 -10.18 3.31 -23.15
N LEU A 115 -9.64 2.27 -22.48
CA LEU A 115 -8.39 2.35 -21.73
C LEU A 115 -7.20 2.71 -22.63
N LYS A 116 -7.03 2.02 -23.77
CA LYS A 116 -5.92 2.30 -24.69
C LYS A 116 -5.90 3.75 -25.21
N ASN A 117 -7.08 4.31 -25.46
CA ASN A 117 -7.23 5.66 -26.00
C ASN A 117 -7.30 6.75 -24.92
N ALA A 118 -7.42 6.37 -23.64
CA ALA A 118 -7.50 7.33 -22.55
C ALA A 118 -6.16 8.03 -22.33
N PRO A 119 -6.15 9.38 -22.19
CA PRO A 119 -4.93 10.11 -21.88
C PRO A 119 -4.31 9.63 -20.57
N VAL A 120 -3.02 9.31 -20.61
CA VAL A 120 -2.24 8.99 -19.42
C VAL A 120 -1.99 10.27 -18.62
N ARG A 121 -2.13 10.18 -17.30
CA ARG A 121 -1.84 11.24 -16.35
C ARG A 121 -0.92 10.71 -15.26
N ALA A 122 0.06 11.51 -14.85
CA ALA A 122 0.84 11.21 -13.66
C ALA A 122 0.09 11.68 -12.41
N LEU A 123 -0.02 10.80 -11.42
CA LEU A 123 -0.33 11.15 -10.04
C LEU A 123 0.97 11.22 -9.28
N GLU A 124 1.15 12.26 -8.47
CA GLU A 124 2.41 12.52 -7.78
C GLU A 124 2.15 12.92 -6.34
N TRP A 125 2.97 12.41 -5.42
CA TRP A 125 2.94 12.76 -4.00
C TRP A 125 4.37 12.97 -3.50
N THR A 126 4.64 14.17 -2.98
CA THR A 126 5.90 14.45 -2.29
C THR A 126 5.73 14.19 -0.79
N PHE A 127 6.51 13.24 -0.29
CA PHE A 127 6.64 12.93 1.11
C PHE A 127 7.72 13.81 1.74
N VAL A 128 7.45 14.31 2.94
CA VAL A 128 8.41 15.10 3.72
C VAL A 128 8.39 14.66 5.18
N LYS A 129 9.58 14.56 5.78
CA LYS A 129 9.72 14.27 7.20
C LYS A 129 9.12 15.43 8.01
N PRO A 130 8.33 15.13 9.06
CA PRO A 130 7.82 16.17 9.93
C PRO A 130 8.99 16.85 10.65
N GLN A 131 8.99 18.18 10.65
CA GLN A 131 9.98 19.00 11.36
C GLN A 131 9.74 18.99 12.88
#